data_AF-A0A5C4PUT4-F1
#
_entry.id   AF-A0A5C4PUT4-F1
#
_cell.length_a   1.000
_cell.length_b   1.000
_cell.length_c   1.000
_cell.angle_alpha   90.00
_cell.angle_beta   90.00
_cell.angle_gamma   90.00
#
_symmetry.space_group_name_H-M   'P 1'
#
loop_
_entity.id
_entity.type
_entity.pdbx_description
1 polymer ?
#
loop_
_entity_poly.entity_id
_entity_poly.type
_entity_poly.pdbx_seq_one_letter_code
_entity_poly.pdbx_strand_id
1 'polypeptide(L)'
;MNNDLITLALDLLSCTQKELAVKLAVSPTQISKWKKGEYMSFESREKLKKILEIDNLDPSFILLVGSIENARNWDRLIHFIAELAEEQAETGYNTIPLQDELEILSSDMFRILKEIGIEIPKSFPHQFLLDYNNIMSGDDDIYFNLIDDIEENSLTNIIYQTFLALNDIYGFYAAYIDQLMFNDDIEFFDELSQIESCLIDLAVCKI
;
A
#
# COMPACT_ATOMS: atom_id res chain seq x y z
N MET A 1 -7.34 5.13 -10.06
CA MET A 1 -6.59 6.34 -9.64
C MET A 1 -7.42 7.64 -9.68
N ASN A 2 -7.81 8.23 -10.83
CA ASN A 2 -8.58 9.51 -10.80
C ASN A 2 -10.08 9.32 -10.45
N ASN A 3 -10.70 8.26 -10.95
CA ASN A 3 -12.11 7.94 -10.65
C ASN A 3 -12.32 7.68 -9.16
N ASP A 4 -11.41 6.94 -8.53
CA ASP A 4 -11.47 6.57 -7.12
C ASP A 4 -11.35 7.82 -6.23
N LEU A 5 -10.43 8.73 -6.55
CA LEU A 5 -10.30 10.01 -5.83
C LEU A 5 -11.57 10.86 -5.93
N ILE A 6 -12.20 10.94 -7.11
CA ILE A 6 -13.46 11.67 -7.28
C ILE A 6 -14.61 10.97 -6.56
N THR A 7 -14.68 9.64 -6.62
CA THR A 7 -15.71 8.85 -5.94
C THR A 7 -15.60 9.05 -4.43
N LEU A 8 -14.39 8.90 -3.88
CA LEU A 8 -14.08 9.15 -2.49
C LEU A 8 -14.47 10.58 -2.07
N ALA A 9 -14.18 11.58 -2.91
CA ALA A 9 -14.53 12.96 -2.61
C ALA A 9 -16.04 13.21 -2.52
N LEU A 10 -16.82 12.61 -3.43
CA LEU A 10 -18.27 12.75 -3.43
C LEU A 10 -18.88 12.08 -2.19
N ASP A 11 -18.35 10.91 -1.81
CA ASP A 11 -18.85 10.12 -0.69
C ASP A 11 -18.50 10.78 0.65
N LEU A 12 -17.23 11.12 0.89
CA LEU A 12 -16.77 11.69 2.16
C LEU A 12 -17.31 13.10 2.42
N LEU A 13 -17.35 13.94 1.38
CA LEU A 13 -17.88 15.30 1.51
C LEU A 13 -19.41 15.33 1.41
N SER A 14 -20.05 14.18 1.16
CA SER A 14 -21.50 14.06 0.97
C SER A 14 -22.07 15.13 0.02
N CYS A 15 -21.38 15.37 -1.09
CA CYS A 15 -21.67 16.47 -2.00
C CYS A 15 -21.91 15.99 -3.44
N THR A 16 -22.59 16.81 -4.22
CA THR A 16 -22.83 16.57 -5.64
C THR A 16 -21.61 16.96 -6.49
N GLN A 17 -21.53 16.43 -7.73
CA GLN A 17 -20.47 16.84 -8.68
C GLN A 17 -20.44 18.35 -8.92
N LYS A 18 -21.59 19.03 -8.86
CA LYS A 18 -21.67 20.49 -9.02
C LYS A 18 -21.03 21.21 -7.83
N GLU A 19 -21.31 20.76 -6.61
CA GLU A 19 -20.75 21.35 -5.40
C GLU A 19 -19.23 21.07 -5.30
N LEU A 20 -18.79 19.87 -5.66
CA LEU A 20 -17.37 19.53 -5.75
C LEU A 20 -16.64 20.41 -6.79
N ALA A 21 -17.25 20.63 -7.95
CA ALA A 21 -16.70 21.50 -8.98
C ALA A 21 -16.50 22.94 -8.48
N VAL A 22 -17.47 23.47 -7.71
CA VAL A 22 -17.37 24.79 -7.08
C VAL A 22 -16.21 24.82 -6.08
N LYS A 23 -16.07 23.82 -5.21
CA LYS A 23 -14.95 23.72 -4.25
C LYS A 23 -13.59 23.68 -4.95
N LEU A 24 -13.51 23.01 -6.09
CA LEU A 24 -12.27 22.89 -6.87
C LEU A 24 -12.03 24.06 -7.83
N ALA A 25 -13.00 24.96 -7.99
CA ALA A 25 -12.98 26.05 -8.98
C ALA A 25 -12.83 25.55 -10.43
N VAL A 26 -13.52 24.45 -10.75
CA VAL A 26 -13.55 23.85 -12.10
C VAL A 26 -14.99 23.73 -12.61
N SER A 27 -15.16 23.35 -13.88
CA SER A 27 -16.50 23.08 -14.41
C SER A 27 -17.03 21.71 -13.93
N PRO A 28 -18.35 21.53 -13.72
CA PRO A 28 -18.94 20.21 -13.43
C PRO A 28 -18.59 19.15 -14.47
N THR A 29 -18.47 19.56 -15.74
CA THR A 29 -18.02 18.68 -16.83
C THR A 29 -16.63 18.11 -16.56
N GLN A 30 -15.72 18.90 -15.97
CA GLN A 30 -14.37 18.44 -15.62
C GLN A 30 -14.39 17.33 -14.58
N ILE A 31 -15.31 17.40 -13.60
CA ILE A 31 -15.51 16.33 -12.62
C ILE A 31 -15.98 15.05 -13.31
N SER A 32 -16.94 15.14 -14.23
CA SER A 32 -17.41 13.98 -14.99
C SER A 32 -16.32 13.36 -15.86
N LYS A 33 -15.44 14.19 -16.43
CA LYS A 33 -14.27 13.76 -17.21
C LYS A 33 -13.26 12.99 -16.36
N TRP A 34 -12.87 13.54 -15.22
CA TRP A 34 -11.98 12.88 -14.27
C TRP A 34 -12.55 11.56 -13.75
N LYS A 35 -13.86 11.52 -13.50
CA LYS A 35 -14.57 10.28 -13.14
C LYS A 35 -14.48 9.19 -14.23
N LYS A 36 -14.43 9.59 -15.50
CA LYS A 36 -14.24 8.68 -16.64
C LYS A 36 -12.77 8.31 -16.91
N GLY A 37 -11.85 8.73 -16.05
CA GLY A 37 -10.42 8.44 -16.18
C GLY A 37 -9.65 9.43 -17.06
N GLU A 38 -10.23 10.56 -17.44
CA GLU A 38 -9.47 11.62 -18.11
C GLU A 38 -8.36 12.15 -17.19
N TYR A 39 -7.27 12.62 -17.81
CA TYR A 39 -6.13 13.19 -17.10
C TYR A 39 -6.56 14.31 -16.13
N MET A 40 -5.99 14.25 -14.93
CA MET A 40 -6.13 15.26 -13.89
C MET A 40 -4.74 15.83 -13.64
N SER A 41 -4.61 17.15 -13.65
CA SER A 41 -3.33 17.79 -13.35
C SER A 41 -2.90 17.46 -11.92
N PHE A 42 -1.58 17.41 -11.70
CA PHE A 42 -1.00 17.22 -10.36
C PHE A 42 -1.59 18.21 -9.35
N GLU A 43 -1.64 19.49 -9.69
CA GLU A 43 -2.23 20.54 -8.83
C GLU A 43 -3.68 20.24 -8.42
N SER A 44 -4.52 19.77 -9.34
CA SER A 44 -5.92 19.43 -9.04
C SER A 44 -6.02 18.21 -8.12
N ARG A 45 -5.15 17.22 -8.33
CA ARG A 45 -5.06 16.01 -7.50
C ARG A 45 -4.66 16.36 -6.08
N GLU A 46 -3.58 17.13 -5.92
CA GLU A 46 -3.07 17.56 -4.61
C GLU A 46 -4.08 18.42 -3.86
N LYS A 47 -4.74 19.35 -4.57
CA LYS A 47 -5.83 20.15 -3.99
C LYS A 47 -6.96 19.26 -3.46
N LEU A 48 -7.33 18.22 -4.20
CA LEU A 48 -8.38 17.30 -3.80
C LEU A 48 -7.95 16.42 -2.61
N LYS A 49 -6.75 15.82 -2.65
CA LYS A 49 -6.17 15.08 -1.52
C LYS A 49 -6.16 15.91 -0.23
N LYS A 50 -5.74 17.18 -0.33
CA LYS A 50 -5.73 18.11 0.81
C LYS A 50 -7.12 18.42 1.36
N ILE A 51 -8.14 18.55 0.50
CA ILE A 51 -9.52 18.75 0.94
C ILE A 51 -10.06 17.52 1.68
N LEU A 52 -9.61 16.33 1.29
CA LEU A 52 -10.04 15.06 1.90
C LEU A 52 -9.22 14.67 3.13
N GLU A 53 -8.10 15.35 3.40
CA GLU A 53 -7.19 15.03 4.51
C GLU A 53 -6.72 13.57 4.47
N ILE A 54 -6.44 13.06 3.28
CA ILE A 54 -6.00 11.67 3.04
C ILE A 54 -4.49 11.53 2.87
N ASP A 55 -3.75 12.63 2.94
CA ASP A 55 -2.28 12.66 2.79
C ASP A 55 -1.85 11.88 1.53
N ASN A 56 -0.95 10.91 1.69
CA ASN A 56 -0.44 10.09 0.60
C ASN A 56 -1.23 8.81 0.34
N LEU A 57 -2.18 8.44 1.22
CA LEU A 57 -2.97 7.22 1.09
C LEU A 57 -3.66 7.14 -0.28
N ASP A 58 -3.59 5.95 -0.88
CA ASP A 58 -4.23 5.71 -2.17
C ASP A 58 -5.77 5.72 -2.03
N PRO A 59 -6.49 6.50 -2.87
CA PRO A 59 -7.95 6.57 -2.79
C PRO A 59 -8.67 5.24 -3.01
N SER A 60 -8.12 4.35 -3.84
CA SER A 60 -8.70 3.03 -4.07
C SER A 60 -8.54 2.12 -2.85
N PHE A 61 -7.43 2.25 -2.13
CA PHE A 61 -7.21 1.58 -0.84
C PHE A 61 -8.22 2.07 0.21
N ILE A 62 -8.44 3.38 0.32
CA ILE A 62 -9.45 3.94 1.25
C ILE A 62 -10.86 3.43 0.93
N LEU A 63 -11.24 3.41 -0.35
CA LEU A 63 -12.54 2.88 -0.77
C LEU A 63 -12.68 1.38 -0.47
N LEU A 64 -11.59 0.61 -0.57
CA LEU A 64 -11.56 -0.82 -0.30
C LEU A 64 -11.83 -1.13 1.18
N VAL A 65 -11.16 -0.42 2.09
CA VAL A 65 -11.28 -0.61 3.54
C VAL A 65 -12.40 0.21 4.18
N GLY A 66 -13.07 1.06 3.40
CA GLY A 66 -14.34 1.70 3.72
C GLY A 66 -14.27 3.02 4.48
N SER A 67 -13.12 3.40 5.04
CA SER A 67 -12.94 4.71 5.70
C SER A 67 -11.47 5.14 5.73
N ILE A 68 -11.23 6.44 5.89
CA ILE A 68 -9.87 6.99 6.08
C ILE A 68 -9.22 6.42 7.34
N GLU A 69 -10.00 6.29 8.42
CA GLU A 69 -9.51 5.74 9.69
C GLU A 69 -9.06 4.28 9.55
N ASN A 70 -9.86 3.44 8.88
CA ASN A 70 -9.49 2.06 8.60
C ASN A 70 -8.24 1.99 7.72
N ALA A 71 -8.13 2.86 6.71
CA ALA A 71 -6.95 2.92 5.85
C ALA A 71 -5.69 3.26 6.66
N ARG A 72 -5.76 4.26 7.56
CA ARG A 72 -4.65 4.61 8.45
C ARG A 72 -4.27 3.48 9.41
N ASN A 73 -5.25 2.77 9.96
CA ASN A 73 -4.98 1.66 10.86
C ASN A 73 -4.35 0.46 10.14
N TRP A 74 -4.86 0.13 8.95
CA TRP A 74 -4.26 -0.90 8.09
C TRP A 74 -2.86 -0.52 7.64
N ASP A 75 -2.67 0.72 7.22
CA ASP A 75 -1.37 1.22 6.78
C ASP A 75 -0.31 1.07 7.88
N ARG A 76 -0.62 1.47 9.11
CA ARG A 76 0.27 1.28 10.26
C ARG A 76 0.58 -0.20 10.56
N LEU A 77 -0.44 -1.06 10.53
CA LEU A 77 -0.24 -2.49 10.78
C LEU A 77 0.62 -3.13 9.69
N ILE A 78 0.42 -2.77 8.43
CA ILE A 78 1.20 -3.31 7.31
C ILE A 78 2.67 -2.90 7.44
N HIS A 79 2.94 -1.63 7.79
CA HIS A 79 4.31 -1.17 8.03
C HIS A 79 4.95 -1.85 9.24
N PHE A 80 4.20 -2.08 10.32
CA PHE A 80 4.69 -2.87 11.45
C PHE A 80 5.06 -4.31 11.04
N ILE A 81 4.23 -4.96 10.23
CA ILE A 81 4.51 -6.31 9.72
C ILE A 81 5.71 -6.30 8.76
N ALA A 82 5.88 -5.24 7.96
CA ALA A 82 7.01 -5.06 7.07
C ALA A 82 8.33 -4.93 7.85
N GLU A 83 8.34 -4.10 8.90
CA GLU A 83 9.48 -3.96 9.82
C GLU A 83 9.84 -5.29 10.49
N LEU A 84 8.84 -5.99 11.03
CA LEU A 84 9.01 -7.33 11.61
C LEU A 84 9.63 -8.32 10.61
N ALA A 85 9.17 -8.31 9.36
CA ALA A 85 9.72 -9.18 8.33
C ALA A 85 11.16 -8.77 7.96
N GLU A 86 11.45 -7.47 7.83
CA GLU A 86 12.78 -6.96 7.51
C GLU A 86 13.81 -7.35 8.60
N GLU A 87 13.44 -7.28 9.88
CA GLU A 87 14.29 -7.73 11.00
C GLU A 87 14.67 -9.22 10.90
N GLN A 88 13.85 -10.04 10.25
CA GLN A 88 14.08 -11.46 10.02
C GLN A 88 14.84 -11.75 8.73
N ALA A 89 15.23 -10.73 7.95
CA ALA A 89 15.93 -10.93 6.69
C ALA A 89 17.38 -11.42 6.92
N GLU A 90 17.70 -12.61 6.40
CA GLU A 90 19.05 -13.20 6.50
C GLU A 90 19.89 -13.05 5.21
N THR A 91 19.38 -12.32 4.21
CA THR A 91 19.98 -12.27 2.87
C THR A 91 21.21 -11.35 2.77
N GLY A 92 21.39 -10.45 3.74
CA GLY A 92 22.41 -9.40 3.72
C GLY A 92 22.08 -8.22 2.81
N TYR A 93 20.87 -8.17 2.25
CA TYR A 93 20.35 -7.05 1.46
C TYR A 93 19.16 -6.43 2.18
N ASN A 94 19.05 -5.10 2.08
CA ASN A 94 17.88 -4.38 2.53
C ASN A 94 16.76 -4.53 1.49
N THR A 95 15.61 -5.05 1.90
CA THR A 95 14.45 -5.23 1.02
C THR A 95 13.77 -3.90 0.78
N ILE A 96 14.27 -3.12 -0.19
CA ILE A 96 13.79 -1.76 -0.50
C ILE A 96 12.26 -1.64 -0.58
N PRO A 97 11.51 -2.59 -1.20
CA PRO A 97 10.06 -2.50 -1.25
C PRO A 97 9.36 -2.50 0.12
N LEU A 98 9.95 -3.10 1.16
CA LEU A 98 9.38 -3.10 2.52
C LEU A 98 9.60 -1.78 3.26
N GLN A 99 10.58 -0.97 2.82
CA GLN A 99 10.86 0.35 3.40
C GLN A 99 9.86 1.42 2.94
N ASP A 100 9.09 1.10 1.90
CA ASP A 100 7.99 1.90 1.35
C ASP A 100 8.32 3.38 1.10
N GLU A 101 9.48 3.69 0.51
CA GLU A 101 9.87 5.07 0.19
C GLU A 101 8.86 5.81 -0.71
N LEU A 102 8.07 5.06 -1.49
CA LEU A 102 7.04 5.58 -2.37
C LEU A 102 5.65 5.68 -1.72
N GLU A 103 5.48 5.18 -0.50
CA GLU A 103 4.23 5.15 0.26
C GLU A 103 3.09 4.45 -0.49
N ILE A 104 3.38 3.29 -1.08
CA ILE A 104 2.45 2.47 -1.88
C ILE A 104 2.28 1.05 -1.35
N LEU A 105 3.13 0.56 -0.44
CA LEU A 105 3.17 -0.83 0.04
C LEU A 105 1.79 -1.32 0.49
N SER A 106 1.10 -0.54 1.31
CA SER A 106 -0.24 -0.87 1.80
C SER A 106 -1.26 -1.03 0.67
N SER A 107 -1.22 -0.12 -0.30
CA SER A 107 -2.14 -0.12 -1.44
C SER A 107 -1.86 -1.27 -2.41
N ASP A 108 -0.58 -1.57 -2.65
CA ASP A 108 -0.17 -2.68 -3.52
C ASP A 108 -0.45 -4.03 -2.86
N MET A 109 -0.10 -4.21 -1.59
CA MET A 109 -0.40 -5.45 -0.88
C MET A 109 -1.90 -5.76 -0.92
N PHE A 110 -2.76 -4.77 -0.66
CA PHE A 110 -4.22 -4.97 -0.67
C PHE A 110 -4.79 -5.14 -2.08
N ARG A 111 -4.19 -4.52 -3.09
CA ARG A 111 -4.50 -4.80 -4.50
C ARG A 111 -4.22 -6.28 -4.80
N ILE A 112 -3.05 -6.79 -4.42
CA ILE A 112 -2.64 -8.17 -4.68
C ILE A 112 -3.55 -9.16 -3.96
N LEU A 113 -3.81 -8.96 -2.66
CA LEU A 113 -4.74 -9.79 -1.88
C LEU A 113 -6.11 -9.87 -2.55
N LYS A 114 -6.62 -8.75 -3.04
CA LYS A 114 -7.90 -8.70 -3.76
C LYS A 114 -7.84 -9.44 -5.10
N GLU A 115 -6.75 -9.32 -5.85
CA GLU A 115 -6.55 -10.00 -7.14
C GLU A 115 -6.50 -11.52 -6.99
N ILE A 116 -5.94 -12.03 -5.88
CA ILE A 116 -5.95 -13.46 -5.55
C ILE A 116 -7.22 -13.94 -4.85
N GLY A 117 -8.23 -13.06 -4.71
CA GLY A 117 -9.55 -13.42 -4.21
C GLY A 117 -9.71 -13.41 -2.69
N ILE A 118 -8.78 -12.81 -1.95
CA ILE A 118 -8.91 -12.63 -0.50
C ILE A 118 -9.86 -11.46 -0.23
N GLU A 119 -10.87 -11.72 0.61
CA GLU A 119 -11.81 -10.70 1.04
C GLU A 119 -11.19 -9.83 2.14
N ILE A 120 -11.09 -8.53 1.87
CA ILE A 120 -10.61 -7.55 2.83
C ILE A 120 -11.77 -7.08 3.72
N PRO A 121 -11.64 -7.13 5.06
CA PRO A 121 -12.69 -6.68 5.95
C PRO A 121 -12.87 -5.16 5.86
N LYS A 122 -14.13 -4.72 5.78
CA LYS A 122 -14.51 -3.30 5.78
C LYS A 122 -14.36 -2.63 7.14
N SER A 123 -14.14 -3.39 8.19
CA SER A 123 -13.88 -2.88 9.54
C SER A 123 -12.51 -3.36 9.97
N PHE A 124 -11.69 -2.45 10.46
CA PHE A 124 -10.39 -2.81 11.01
C PHE A 124 -10.57 -3.68 12.28
N PRO A 125 -9.84 -4.80 12.42
CA PRO A 125 -9.98 -5.67 13.59
C PRO A 125 -9.50 -4.97 14.86
N HIS A 126 -10.34 -4.94 15.90
CA HIS A 126 -10.05 -4.17 17.12
C HIS A 126 -8.81 -4.67 17.88
N GLN A 127 -8.46 -5.95 17.77
CA GLN A 127 -7.25 -6.50 18.41
C GLN A 127 -5.96 -5.82 17.94
N PHE A 128 -5.94 -5.28 16.72
CA PHE A 128 -4.79 -4.57 16.17
C PHE A 128 -4.86 -3.04 16.39
N LEU A 129 -5.86 -2.51 17.12
CA LEU A 129 -5.93 -1.07 17.41
C LEU A 129 -4.96 -0.69 18.53
N LEU A 130 -3.69 -0.58 18.15
CA LEU A 130 -2.58 -0.39 19.07
C LEU A 130 -1.75 0.85 18.71
N ASP A 131 -0.98 1.34 19.69
CA ASP A 131 0.04 2.36 19.47
C ASP A 131 1.39 1.68 19.21
N TYR A 132 1.64 1.34 17.94
CA TYR A 132 2.82 0.59 17.50
C TYR A 132 4.15 1.26 17.89
N ASN A 133 4.20 2.60 17.95
CA ASN A 133 5.41 3.34 18.36
C ASN A 133 5.79 3.04 19.83
N ASN A 134 4.80 2.87 20.70
CA ASN A 134 5.05 2.53 22.10
C ASN A 134 5.38 1.04 22.28
N ILE A 135 4.86 0.17 21.40
CA ILE A 135 5.12 -1.27 21.44
C ILE A 135 6.59 -1.53 21.12
N MET A 136 7.13 -0.94 20.05
CA MET A 136 8.53 -1.13 19.64
C MET A 136 9.56 -0.60 20.65
N SER A 137 9.16 0.27 21.58
CA SER A 137 10.07 1.00 22.47
C SER A 137 9.92 0.64 23.96
N GLY A 138 9.07 -0.34 24.30
CA GLY A 138 8.61 -0.51 25.68
C GLY A 138 8.41 -1.95 26.14
N ASP A 139 7.20 -2.49 25.91
CA ASP A 139 6.64 -3.65 26.60
C ASP A 139 6.72 -4.94 25.76
N ASP A 140 7.70 -5.78 26.11
CA ASP A 140 7.97 -7.06 25.45
C ASP A 140 6.73 -7.96 25.40
N ASP A 141 5.89 -7.99 26.44
CA ASP A 141 4.71 -8.87 26.48
C ASP A 141 3.67 -8.44 25.44
N ILE A 142 3.45 -7.14 25.26
CA ILE A 142 2.52 -6.62 24.25
C ILE A 142 3.06 -6.90 22.85
N TYR A 143 4.38 -6.75 22.65
CA TYR A 143 5.04 -7.03 21.38
C TYR A 143 4.89 -8.51 20.98
N PHE A 144 5.22 -9.45 21.87
CA PHE A 144 5.09 -10.87 21.57
C PHE A 144 3.64 -11.31 21.34
N ASN A 145 2.68 -10.81 22.13
CA ASN A 145 1.26 -11.10 21.90
C ASN A 145 0.77 -10.58 20.54
N LEU A 146 1.26 -9.42 20.08
CA LEU A 146 0.92 -8.88 18.76
C LEU A 146 1.48 -9.76 17.64
N ILE A 147 2.70 -10.29 17.79
CA ILE A 147 3.26 -11.25 16.84
C ILE A 147 2.39 -12.50 16.77
N ASP A 148 2.02 -13.07 17.92
CA ASP A 148 1.12 -14.23 17.98
C ASP A 148 -0.23 -13.92 17.29
N ASP A 149 -0.84 -12.76 17.58
CA ASP A 149 -2.09 -12.33 16.95
C ASP A 149 -1.96 -12.16 15.42
N ILE A 150 -0.79 -11.71 14.93
CA ILE A 150 -0.49 -11.58 13.49
C ILE A 150 -0.41 -12.96 12.83
N GLU A 151 0.24 -13.92 13.47
CA GLU A 151 0.42 -15.29 12.95
C GLU A 151 -0.88 -16.10 13.00
N GLU A 152 -1.72 -15.90 14.03
CA GLU A 152 -2.99 -16.59 14.18
C GLU A 152 -4.08 -16.07 13.23
N ASN A 153 -4.07 -14.78 12.90
CA ASN A 153 -5.03 -14.19 11.98
C ASN A 153 -4.66 -14.45 10.52
N SER A 154 -5.55 -15.09 9.76
CA SER A 154 -5.24 -15.55 8.40
C SER A 154 -4.83 -14.42 7.44
N LEU A 155 -5.43 -13.23 7.55
CA LEU A 155 -5.12 -12.12 6.65
C LEU A 155 -3.75 -11.53 6.96
N THR A 156 -3.48 -11.23 8.24
CA THR A 156 -2.19 -10.66 8.66
C THR A 156 -1.06 -11.66 8.50
N ASN A 157 -1.32 -12.95 8.73
CA ASN A 157 -0.33 -14.00 8.52
C ASN A 157 0.03 -14.11 7.03
N ILE A 158 -0.93 -14.04 6.11
CA ILE A 158 -0.63 -14.01 4.67
C ILE A 158 0.25 -12.81 4.32
N ILE A 159 -0.05 -11.62 4.85
CA ILE A 159 0.79 -10.42 4.63
C ILE A 159 2.20 -10.65 5.19
N TYR A 160 2.31 -11.18 6.40
CA TYR A 160 3.60 -11.45 7.04
C TYR A 160 4.44 -12.48 6.27
N GLN A 161 3.85 -13.62 5.90
CA GLN A 161 4.51 -14.63 5.08
C GLN A 161 4.89 -14.10 3.69
N THR A 162 4.11 -13.17 3.13
CA THR A 162 4.45 -12.48 1.87
C THR A 162 5.71 -11.67 2.04
N PHE A 163 5.83 -10.89 3.11
CA PHE A 163 6.99 -10.05 3.34
C PHE A 163 8.25 -10.87 3.67
N LEU A 164 8.12 -11.96 4.43
CA LEU A 164 9.21 -12.93 4.63
C LEU A 164 9.66 -13.55 3.29
N ALA A 165 8.71 -14.00 2.45
CA ALA A 165 9.01 -14.51 1.13
C ALA A 165 9.68 -13.47 0.22
N LEU A 166 9.26 -12.20 0.34
CA LEU A 166 9.81 -11.08 -0.41
C LEU A 166 11.27 -10.83 -0.05
N ASN A 167 11.67 -10.96 1.22
CA ASN A 167 13.08 -10.85 1.61
C ASN A 167 13.98 -11.82 0.83
N ASP A 168 13.58 -13.09 0.74
CA ASP A 168 14.35 -14.12 0.02
C ASP A 168 14.45 -13.79 -1.47
N ILE A 169 13.30 -13.46 -2.08
CA ILE A 169 13.17 -13.17 -3.50
C ILE A 169 13.96 -11.91 -3.86
N TYR A 170 13.86 -10.88 -3.03
CA TYR A 170 14.58 -9.63 -3.20
C TYR A 170 16.08 -9.83 -3.02
N GLY A 171 16.52 -10.60 -2.02
CA GLY A 171 17.93 -10.95 -1.84
C GLY A 171 18.52 -11.64 -3.07
N PHE A 172 17.77 -12.55 -3.71
CA PHE A 172 18.16 -13.14 -4.98
C PHE A 172 18.21 -12.11 -6.11
N TYR A 173 17.18 -11.27 -6.24
CA TYR A 173 17.12 -10.20 -7.23
C TYR A 173 18.33 -9.25 -7.10
N ALA A 174 18.59 -8.73 -5.91
CA ALA A 174 19.68 -7.79 -5.63
C ALA A 174 21.06 -8.42 -5.89
N ALA A 175 21.25 -9.69 -5.54
CA ALA A 175 22.53 -10.37 -5.71
C ALA A 175 22.88 -10.68 -7.18
N TYR A 176 21.88 -10.97 -8.02
CA TYR A 176 22.12 -11.58 -9.34
C TYR A 176 21.48 -10.85 -10.52
N ILE A 177 20.41 -10.09 -10.30
CA ILE A 177 19.61 -9.46 -11.36
C ILE A 177 19.83 -7.95 -11.39
N ASP A 178 19.80 -7.28 -10.24
CA ASP A 178 19.97 -5.82 -10.16
C ASP A 178 21.30 -5.36 -10.79
N GLN A 179 22.38 -6.11 -10.55
CA GLN A 179 23.69 -5.84 -11.14
C GLN A 179 23.70 -5.90 -12.68
N LEU A 180 22.75 -6.60 -13.30
CA LEU A 180 22.63 -6.67 -14.76
C LEU A 180 22.04 -5.39 -15.35
N MET A 181 21.27 -4.61 -14.59
CA MET A 181 20.66 -3.37 -15.09
C MET A 181 21.69 -2.30 -15.47
N PHE A 182 22.88 -2.34 -14.86
CA PHE A 182 23.97 -1.39 -15.11
C PHE A 182 25.02 -1.92 -16.09
N ASN A 183 24.74 -3.04 -16.77
CA ASN A 183 25.62 -3.58 -17.79
C ASN A 183 25.27 -2.99 -19.16
N ASP A 184 26.13 -2.12 -19.66
CA ASP A 184 25.97 -1.42 -20.96
C ASP A 184 25.85 -2.39 -22.17
N ASP A 185 26.22 -3.66 -22.02
CA ASP A 185 26.12 -4.68 -23.07
C ASP A 185 24.74 -5.39 -23.10
N ILE A 186 23.82 -5.08 -22.19
CA ILE A 186 22.52 -5.76 -22.07
C ILE A 186 21.40 -4.91 -22.69
N GLU A 187 20.83 -5.39 -23.80
CA GLU A 187 19.72 -4.76 -24.53
C GLU A 187 18.35 -4.85 -23.82
N PHE A 188 18.26 -5.51 -22.65
CA PHE A 188 17.01 -5.84 -21.95
C PHE A 188 16.70 -4.95 -20.73
N PHE A 189 17.16 -3.69 -20.74
CA PHE A 189 16.96 -2.78 -19.60
C PHE A 189 15.47 -2.62 -19.24
N ASP A 190 14.59 -2.46 -20.24
CA ASP A 190 13.16 -2.27 -20.01
C ASP A 190 12.53 -3.51 -19.36
N GLU A 191 12.89 -4.73 -19.79
CA GLU A 191 12.40 -5.97 -19.19
C GLU A 191 12.94 -6.20 -17.78
N LEU A 192 14.22 -5.90 -17.54
CA LEU A 192 14.84 -6.03 -16.21
C LEU A 192 14.22 -5.07 -15.20
N SER A 193 13.90 -3.84 -15.62
CA SER A 193 13.25 -2.84 -14.77
C SER A 193 11.85 -3.26 -14.29
N GLN A 194 11.17 -4.14 -15.02
CA GLN A 194 9.85 -4.64 -14.62
C GLN A 194 9.93 -5.74 -13.57
N ILE A 195 11.04 -6.46 -13.47
CA ILE A 195 11.20 -7.60 -12.56
C ILE A 195 11.00 -7.14 -11.12
N GLU A 196 11.64 -6.03 -10.73
CA GLU A 196 11.55 -5.48 -9.38
C GLU A 196 10.09 -5.18 -8.98
N SER A 197 9.33 -4.59 -9.91
CA SER A 197 7.93 -4.22 -9.67
C SER A 197 6.99 -5.41 -9.44
N CYS A 198 7.40 -6.62 -9.84
CA CYS A 198 6.60 -7.84 -9.70
C CYS A 198 7.06 -8.75 -8.55
N LEU A 199 8.09 -8.38 -7.79
CA LEU A 199 8.67 -9.27 -6.76
C LEU A 199 7.66 -9.58 -5.64
N ILE A 200 6.84 -8.59 -5.24
CA ILE A 200 5.80 -8.80 -4.23
C ILE A 200 4.67 -9.69 -4.74
N ASP A 201 4.27 -9.57 -6.01
CA ASP A 201 3.31 -10.48 -6.63
C ASP A 201 3.85 -11.93 -6.63
N LEU A 202 5.14 -12.09 -6.92
CA LEU A 202 5.83 -13.38 -6.87
C LEU A 202 5.92 -13.94 -5.44
N ALA A 203 6.17 -13.08 -4.46
CA ALA A 203 6.24 -13.46 -3.05
C ALA A 203 4.92 -14.03 -2.54
N VAL A 204 3.79 -13.41 -2.89
CA VAL A 204 2.45 -13.93 -2.57
C VAL A 204 2.24 -15.32 -3.19
N CYS A 205 2.72 -15.56 -4.41
CA CYS A 205 2.57 -16.85 -5.08
C CYS A 205 3.38 -18.00 -4.43
N LYS A 206 4.32 -17.70 -3.53
CA LYS A 206 5.16 -18.69 -2.83
C LYS A 206 4.43 -19.30 -1.61
N ILE A 207 3.41 -18.62 -1.09
CA ILE A 207 2.65 -18.98 0.12
C ILE A 207 1.56 -20.00 -0.22
#